data_AF-A0ABD2G5F7-F1
#
_entry.id   AF-A0ABD2G5F7-F1
#
_cell.length_a   1.000
_cell.length_b   1.000
_cell.length_c   1.000
_cell.angle_alpha   90.00
_cell.angle_beta   90.00
_cell.angle_gamma   90.00
#
_symmetry.space_group_name_H-M   'P 1'
#
loop_
_entity.id
_entity.type
_entity.pdbx_description
1 polymer ?
#
loop_
_entity_poly.entity_id
_entity_poly.type
_entity_poly.pdbx_seq_one_letter_code
_entity_poly.pdbx_strand_id
1 'polypeptide(L)'
;METQSAILDMEVFQNRLGVMLQDMFGLDCVDLSDGKNVSLTVDGKTVHICLETRSVCYEDENTEDDSLREMVELSVQRLYDALNPVI
;
A
#
# COMPACT_ATOMS: atom_id res chain seq x y z
N MET A 1 -19.27 4.48 27.85
CA MET A 1 -19.01 3.48 26.80
C MET A 1 -18.12 4.17 25.81
N GLU A 2 -16.82 3.89 25.88
CA GLU A 2 -15.84 4.45 24.96
C GLU A 2 -16.20 3.92 23.58
N THR A 3 -16.66 4.80 22.70
CA THR A 3 -16.82 4.51 21.29
C THR A 3 -15.42 4.26 20.77
N GLN A 4 -14.98 3.01 20.81
CA GLN A 4 -13.80 2.55 20.10
C GLN A 4 -14.16 2.60 18.62
N SER A 5 -14.21 3.83 18.09
CA SER A 5 -14.16 4.07 16.66
C SER A 5 -12.93 3.31 16.19
N ALA A 6 -13.12 2.31 15.33
CA ALA A 6 -12.04 1.60 14.67
C ALA A 6 -11.30 2.60 13.77
N ILE A 7 -10.49 3.46 14.39
CA ILE A 7 -9.49 4.25 13.70
C ILE A 7 -8.44 3.22 13.38
N LEU A 8 -8.51 2.68 12.16
CA LEU A 8 -7.49 1.78 11.66
C LEU A 8 -6.15 2.47 11.86
N ASP A 9 -5.31 1.86 12.68
CA ASP A 9 -4.05 2.43 13.07
C ASP A 9 -3.16 2.48 11.82
N MET A 10 -3.00 3.68 11.25
CA MET A 10 -2.33 3.86 9.96
C MET A 10 -0.87 3.41 10.03
N GLU A 11 -0.24 3.49 11.20
CA GLU A 11 1.12 2.97 11.42
C GLU A 11 1.14 1.44 11.31
N VAL A 12 0.15 0.76 11.89
CA VAL A 12 0.00 -0.70 11.74
C VAL A 12 -0.26 -1.07 10.29
N PHE A 13 -1.12 -0.33 9.58
CA PHE A 13 -1.40 -0.59 8.17
C PHE A 13 -0.17 -0.38 7.30
N GLN A 14 0.55 0.72 7.45
CA GLN A 14 1.80 1.00 6.74
C GLN A 14 2.81 -0.11 6.97
N ASN A 15 3.05 -0.50 8.23
CA ASN A 15 4.04 -1.52 8.55
C ASN A 15 3.65 -2.88 7.97
N ARG A 16 2.37 -3.28 8.08
CA ARG A 16 1.86 -4.53 7.49
C ARG A 16 1.93 -4.51 5.96
N LEU A 17 1.61 -3.38 5.33
CA LEU A 17 1.69 -3.21 3.89
C LEU A 17 3.14 -3.31 3.42
N GLY A 18 4.05 -2.63 4.12
CA GLY A 18 5.48 -2.72 3.87
C GLY A 18 5.99 -4.15 3.91
N VAL A 19 5.71 -4.89 4.99
CA VAL A 19 6.12 -6.29 5.12
C VAL A 19 5.53 -7.16 4.00
N MET A 20 4.25 -6.98 3.66
CA MET A 20 3.60 -7.76 2.60
C MET A 20 4.22 -7.48 1.23
N LEU A 21 4.44 -6.21 0.88
CA LEU A 21 5.06 -5.83 -0.39
C LEU A 21 6.53 -6.29 -0.44
N GLN A 22 7.25 -6.22 0.67
CA GLN A 22 8.62 -6.71 0.76
C GLN A 22 8.71 -8.23 0.60
N ASP A 23 7.74 -9.00 1.09
CA ASP A 23 7.66 -10.46 0.90
C ASP A 23 7.35 -10.82 -0.56
N MET A 24 6.48 -10.05 -1.22
CA MET A 24 6.09 -10.29 -2.62
C MET A 24 7.13 -9.82 -3.64
N PHE A 25 7.76 -8.67 -3.42
CA PHE A 25 8.61 -8.00 -4.41
C PHE A 25 10.09 -7.89 -3.99
N GLY A 26 10.39 -7.95 -2.69
CA GLY A 26 11.73 -7.79 -2.14
C GLY A 26 11.90 -6.53 -1.28
N LEU A 27 12.86 -6.58 -0.35
CA LEU A 27 13.15 -5.50 0.60
C LEU A 27 13.61 -4.21 -0.10
N ASP A 28 14.50 -4.34 -1.10
CA ASP A 28 15.06 -3.20 -1.84
C ASP A 28 14.05 -2.53 -2.79
N CYS A 29 12.88 -3.14 -3.01
CA CYS A 29 11.85 -2.59 -3.89
C CYS A 29 10.90 -1.63 -3.17
N VAL A 30 10.84 -1.63 -1.84
CA VAL A 30 9.83 -0.90 -1.06
C VAL A 30 10.46 0.23 -0.26
N ASP A 31 10.01 1.45 -0.50
CA ASP A 31 10.37 2.64 0.28
C ASP A 31 9.20 3.11 1.14
N LEU A 32 9.47 3.26 2.45
CA LEU A 32 8.51 3.70 3.47
C LEU A 32 8.91 5.05 4.07
N SER A 33 9.84 5.78 3.44
CA SER A 33 10.50 6.94 4.03
C SER A 33 9.59 8.18 4.14
N ASP A 34 8.57 8.28 3.29
CA ASP A 34 7.64 9.41 3.21
C ASP A 34 6.65 9.48 4.38
N GLY A 35 6.44 8.37 5.10
CA GLY A 35 5.57 8.30 6.29
C GLY A 35 4.06 8.46 6.02
N LYS A 36 3.67 8.93 4.84
CA LYS A 36 2.27 9.04 4.39
C LYS A 36 1.98 8.17 3.17
N ASN A 37 3.00 7.96 2.34
CA ASN A 37 2.92 7.13 1.17
C ASN A 37 3.97 6.01 1.23
N VAL A 38 3.71 4.96 0.48
CA VAL A 38 4.65 3.87 0.24
C VAL A 38 5.01 3.90 -1.23
N SER A 39 6.29 3.82 -1.56
CA SER A 39 6.73 3.71 -2.95
C SER A 39 7.24 2.30 -3.20
N LEU A 40 6.87 1.72 -4.34
CA LEU A 40 7.30 0.39 -4.75
C LEU A 40 7.90 0.51 -6.15
N THR A 41 9.17 0.11 -6.30
CA THR A 41 9.87 0.11 -7.59
C THR A 41 10.17 -1.33 -8.03
N VAL A 42 9.62 -1.73 -9.17
CA VAL A 42 9.81 -3.06 -9.77
C VAL A 42 10.20 -2.89 -11.23
N ASP A 43 11.33 -3.46 -11.63
CA ASP A 43 11.84 -3.43 -13.02
C ASP A 43 11.95 -1.99 -13.60
N GLY A 44 12.25 -1.00 -12.74
CA GLY A 44 12.33 0.41 -13.13
C GLY A 44 10.98 1.14 -13.20
N LYS A 45 9.86 0.47 -12.92
CA LYS A 45 8.55 1.10 -12.75
C LYS A 45 8.31 1.41 -11.28
N THR A 46 8.04 2.66 -10.96
CA THR A 46 7.71 3.09 -9.59
C THR A 46 6.20 3.33 -9.48
N VAL A 47 5.58 2.75 -8.44
CA VAL A 47 4.21 3.06 -8.02
C VAL A 47 4.22 3.69 -6.63
N HIS A 48 3.33 4.65 -6.43
CA HIS A 48 3.07 5.28 -5.15
C HIS A 48 1.72 4.82 -4.62
N ILE A 49 1.71 4.35 -3.39
CA ILE A 49 0.51 3.98 -2.64
C ILE A 49 0.25 5.07 -1.61
N CYS A 50 -0.91 5.73 -1.72
CA CYS A 50 -1.37 6.67 -0.70
C CYS A 50 -2.11 5.92 0.40
N LEU A 51 -1.59 5.93 1.64
CA LEU A 51 -2.18 5.15 2.73
C LEU A 51 -3.55 5.68 3.18
N GLU A 52 -3.79 6.98 3.03
CA GLU A 52 -5.04 7.64 3.43
C GLU A 52 -6.19 7.29 2.47
N THR A 53 -5.96 7.42 1.16
CA THR A 53 -6.98 7.15 0.15
C THR A 53 -6.99 5.69 -0.30
N ARG A 54 -5.87 4.98 -0.09
CA ARG A 54 -5.55 3.63 -0.62
C ARG A 54 -5.41 3.60 -2.15
N SER A 55 -5.20 4.76 -2.76
CA SER A 55 -4.99 4.87 -4.20
C SER A 55 -3.57 4.46 -4.57
N VAL A 56 -3.43 3.74 -5.69
CA VAL A 56 -2.14 3.37 -6.26
C VAL A 56 -1.99 4.05 -7.62
N CYS A 57 -0.90 4.80 -7.80
CA CYS A 57 -0.61 5.52 -9.04
C CYS A 57 0.83 5.25 -9.46
N TYR A 58 1.09 5.16 -10.77
CA TYR A 58 2.46 5.19 -11.27
C TYR A 58 3.08 6.57 -11.07
N GLU A 59 4.40 6.58 -10.85
CA GLU A 59 5.20 7.81 -10.93
C GLU A 59 5.17 8.39 -12.35
N ASP A 60 5.25 7.53 -13.37
CA ASP A 60 5.20 7.91 -14.78
C ASP A 60 3.83 7.59 -15.42
N GLU A 61 3.17 8.64 -15.92
CA GLU A 61 1.86 8.57 -16.56
C GLU A 61 1.84 7.85 -17.93
N ASN A 62 3.01 7.56 -18.51
CA ASN A 62 3.12 6.82 -19.78
C ASN A 62 3.25 5.31 -19.56
N THR A 63 3.10 4.82 -18.33
CA THR A 63 3.11 3.39 -18.07
C THR A 63 1.82 2.76 -18.61
N GLU A 64 1.90 2.09 -19.77
CA GLU A 64 0.76 1.42 -20.41
C GLU A 64 0.37 0.09 -19.73
N ASP A 65 1.23 -0.44 -18.87
CA ASP A 65 1.01 -1.70 -18.16
C ASP A 65 0.44 -1.45 -16.76
N ASP A 66 -0.88 -1.54 -16.62
CA ASP A 66 -1.57 -1.38 -15.33
C ASP A 66 -1.44 -2.63 -14.41
N SER A 67 -0.84 -3.73 -14.89
CA SER A 67 -0.78 -5.00 -14.17
C SER A 67 -0.17 -4.90 -12.77
N LEU A 68 0.95 -4.17 -12.62
CA LEU A 68 1.61 -3.98 -11.32
C LEU A 68 0.74 -3.11 -10.39
N ARG A 69 0.22 -1.99 -10.90
CA ARG A 69 -0.69 -1.11 -10.16
C ARG A 69 -1.92 -1.87 -9.67
N GLU A 70 -2.61 -2.60 -10.55
CA GLU A 70 -3.80 -3.39 -10.20
C GLU A 70 -3.48 -4.46 -9.14
N MET A 71 -2.34 -5.14 -9.28
CA MET A 71 -1.90 -6.13 -8.30
C MET A 71 -1.66 -5.50 -6.92
N VAL A 72 -0.97 -4.37 -6.88
CA VAL A 72 -0.68 -3.65 -5.64
C VAL A 72 -1.96 -3.09 -5.03
N GLU A 73 -2.85 -2.51 -5.82
CA GLU A 73 -4.14 -1.98 -5.38
C GLU A 73 -5.00 -3.06 -4.73
N LEU A 74 -5.08 -4.24 -5.34
CA LEU A 74 -5.80 -5.39 -4.76
C LEU A 74 -5.18 -5.84 -3.43
N SER A 75 -3.85 -5.89 -3.33
CA SER A 75 -3.16 -6.26 -2.10
C SER A 75 -3.40 -5.23 -0.98
N VAL A 76 -3.31 -3.93 -1.29
CA VAL A 76 -3.60 -2.82 -0.37
C VAL A 76 -5.03 -2.92 0.14
N GLN A 77 -6.00 -3.13 -0.76
CA GLN A 77 -7.41 -3.23 -0.43
C GLN A 77 -7.71 -4.45 0.46
N ARG A 78 -7.12 -5.61 0.15
CA ARG A 78 -7.26 -6.84 0.95
C ARG A 78 -6.68 -6.70 2.34
N LEU A 79 -5.50 -6.08 2.46
CA LEU A 79 -4.89 -5.84 3.76
C LEU A 79 -5.75 -4.87 4.58
N TYR A 80 -6.26 -3.80 3.96
CA TYR A 80 -7.12 -2.84 4.63
C TYR A 80 -8.40 -3.52 5.15
N ASP A 81 -9.05 -4.37 4.35
CA ASP A 81 -10.22 -5.15 4.76
C ASP A 81 -9.92 -6.13 5.89
N ALA A 82 -8.75 -6.80 5.85
CA ALA A 82 -8.32 -7.70 6.91
C ALA A 82 -8.02 -6.98 8.24
N LEU A 83 -7.52 -5.74 8.19
CA LEU A 83 -7.22 -4.92 9.37
C LEU A 83 -8.42 -4.13 9.87
N ASN A 84 -9.37 -3.81 9.00
CA ASN A 84 -10.67 -3.27 9.34
C ASN A 84 -11.75 -4.32 9.01
N PRO A 85 -11.80 -5.44 9.75
CA PRO A 85 -12.88 -6.38 9.60
C PRO A 85 -14.17 -5.60 9.91
N VAL A 86 -14.97 -5.37 8.88
CA VAL A 86 -16.27 -4.73 9.05
C VAL A 86 -17.06 -5.61 10.04
N ILE A 87 -17.46 -4.97 11.15
CA ILE A 87 -18.36 -5.46 12.19
C ILE A 87 -19.63 -6.07 11.57
#